data_AF-A0A1L8WNU9-F1
#
_entry.id   AF-A0A1L8WNU9-F1
#
_cell.length_a   1.000
_cell.length_b   1.000
_cell.length_c   1.000
_cell.angle_alpha   90.00
_cell.angle_beta   90.00
_cell.angle_gamma   90.00
#
_symmetry.space_group_name_H-M   'P 1'
#
loop_
_entity.id
_entity.type
_entity.pdbx_description
1 polymer ?
#
loop_
_entity_poly.entity_id
_entity_poly.type
_entity_poly.pdbx_seq_one_letter_code
_entity_poly.pdbx_strand_id
1 'polypeptide(L)'
;MKKKVLKKIYMVSLLSSSLLLNAATTYASDINITNNQDFIYVANDEIKDFKNNKEEAKKWGEKQEKEIWKLSSSEKQTLSDFVSDKGNIKTNYKTITFSMAGLFDSEINELKKIDNILNRASTSESVITYKNVEPTAIGFNSPLTNGNNIDSIAMEKFKNQFLGQDIKFDSYFETKLTEEAPNSKERILLKVLVPNNQGQATKTKAGVFLNNQEYTMLVNNNYVLNVEKISKVVKNGLECVQVEGAMKKSLDFKNDINGEADNWGKKNYTDWAGSLTAAQKEALVGYAGQDYKAINDYLRNQGGQGNAALDNKIKNISSSLNLKPLPESITLYRWCGMAEFGYNISDPLPSLADFEKKFLNTTKEDKGYLSTSLSSENLSAFGPRKFILRLQAPKGTKGAYINALGGFGSEKEILVDKGSKYHIDKITEVIVSGKKRYVIDATFLIN
;
A
#
# COMPACT_ATOMS: atom_id res chain seq x y z
N MET A 1 -69.86 50.28 -14.84
CA MET A 1 -69.17 50.89 -13.68
C MET A 1 -67.67 50.59 -13.77
N LYS A 2 -66.82 51.50 -13.31
CA LYS A 2 -65.37 51.68 -13.60
C LYS A 2 -64.43 50.47 -13.34
N LYS A 3 -63.38 50.37 -14.20
CA LYS A 3 -61.94 50.02 -13.97
C LYS A 3 -61.65 48.57 -13.47
N LYS A 4 -60.61 47.82 -13.87
CA LYS A 4 -59.20 48.07 -14.32
C LYS A 4 -58.67 46.70 -14.84
N VAL A 5 -58.06 46.59 -16.04
CA VAL A 5 -56.61 46.62 -16.35
C VAL A 5 -55.85 45.28 -16.27
N LEU A 6 -55.35 44.85 -17.46
CA LEU A 6 -54.13 44.07 -17.82
C LEU A 6 -54.00 42.60 -17.33
N LYS A 7 -53.49 41.61 -18.08
CA LYS A 7 -52.71 41.46 -19.34
C LYS A 7 -53.04 40.04 -19.87
N LYS A 8 -53.49 39.83 -21.12
CA LYS A 8 -52.72 39.59 -22.37
C LYS A 8 -51.79 38.35 -22.27
N ILE A 9 -51.71 37.41 -23.22
CA ILE A 9 -52.16 37.31 -24.62
C ILE A 9 -51.82 35.86 -25.12
N TYR A 10 -52.75 35.21 -25.87
CA TYR A 10 -52.62 34.55 -27.20
C TYR A 10 -51.48 33.54 -27.46
N MET A 11 -51.54 32.61 -28.43
CA MET A 11 -52.53 32.03 -29.36
C MET A 11 -51.81 30.78 -29.92
N VAL A 12 -52.46 29.61 -30.00
CA VAL A 12 -53.01 29.00 -31.22
C VAL A 12 -52.00 28.33 -32.17
N SER A 13 -52.31 27.03 -32.41
CA SER A 13 -52.04 26.22 -33.62
C SER A 13 -50.58 25.79 -33.87
N LEU A 14 -50.26 24.69 -34.58
CA LEU A 14 -51.00 23.86 -35.54
C LEU A 14 -50.25 22.52 -35.67
N LEU A 15 -50.95 21.47 -36.11
CA LEU A 15 -50.43 20.15 -36.45
C LEU A 15 -49.21 20.16 -37.40
N SER A 16 -48.30 19.19 -37.26
CA SER A 16 -47.92 18.29 -38.36
C SER A 16 -46.94 17.20 -37.91
N SER A 17 -47.20 16.01 -38.43
CA SER A 17 -46.40 14.79 -38.35
C SER A 17 -45.20 14.82 -39.30
N SER A 18 -44.04 14.37 -38.84
CA SER A 18 -43.04 13.68 -39.67
C SER A 18 -41.96 13.02 -38.80
N LEU A 19 -41.67 11.75 -39.11
CA LEU A 19 -40.56 10.95 -38.59
C LEU A 19 -39.19 11.59 -38.88
N LEU A 20 -38.22 11.43 -37.96
CA LEU A 20 -36.86 10.91 -38.19
C LEU A 20 -35.98 10.97 -36.91
N LEU A 21 -35.01 10.07 -36.84
CA LEU A 21 -34.07 9.73 -35.76
C LEU A 21 -33.30 10.92 -35.13
N ASN A 22 -33.07 10.91 -33.80
CA ASN A 22 -31.75 10.67 -33.16
C ASN A 22 -31.72 11.04 -31.66
N ALA A 23 -30.92 10.26 -30.93
CA ALA A 23 -30.20 10.58 -29.69
C ALA A 23 -30.99 11.02 -28.44
N ALA A 24 -31.11 10.10 -27.47
CA ALA A 24 -31.24 10.46 -26.06
C ALA A 24 -30.19 9.69 -25.26
N THR A 25 -29.19 10.46 -24.84
CA THR A 25 -28.19 10.16 -23.81
C THR A 25 -28.83 9.63 -22.54
N THR A 26 -28.51 8.40 -22.14
CA THR A 26 -28.82 7.86 -20.81
C THR A 26 -27.77 8.30 -19.82
N TYR A 27 -28.21 9.09 -18.84
CA TYR A 27 -27.44 9.51 -17.68
C TYR A 27 -27.01 8.30 -16.84
N ALA A 28 -25.74 8.25 -16.46
CA ALA A 28 -25.21 7.31 -15.48
C ALA A 28 -25.79 7.67 -14.10
N SER A 29 -26.37 6.67 -13.42
CA SER A 29 -26.89 6.80 -12.06
C SER A 29 -25.74 6.87 -11.05
N ASP A 30 -25.82 7.88 -10.18
CA ASP A 30 -24.89 8.19 -9.10
C ASP A 30 -24.59 6.98 -8.20
N ILE A 31 -23.30 6.66 -8.07
CA ILE A 31 -22.78 5.76 -7.03
C ILE A 31 -22.41 6.63 -5.82
N ASN A 32 -23.05 6.34 -4.68
CA ASN A 32 -22.75 6.95 -3.38
C ASN A 32 -21.29 6.67 -2.98
N ILE A 33 -20.45 7.68 -3.12
CA ILE A 33 -19.09 7.71 -2.55
C ILE A 33 -19.22 7.97 -1.05
N THR A 34 -18.91 6.96 -0.24
CA THR A 34 -18.65 7.15 1.19
C THR A 34 -17.39 8.00 1.35
N ASN A 35 -17.57 9.20 1.89
CA ASN A 35 -16.52 10.16 2.24
C ASN A 35 -15.42 9.52 3.10
N ASN A 36 -14.27 9.22 2.49
CA ASN A 36 -13.01 9.09 3.20
C ASN A 36 -12.27 10.43 3.05
N GLN A 37 -12.25 11.20 4.14
CA GLN A 37 -11.53 12.47 4.22
C GLN A 37 -10.02 12.23 4.16
N ASP A 38 -9.45 12.17 2.96
CA ASP A 38 -8.02 12.46 2.69
C ASP A 38 -7.74 12.84 1.21
N PHE A 39 -8.76 12.92 0.34
CA PHE A 39 -8.59 13.36 -1.05
C PHE A 39 -9.22 14.73 -1.28
N ILE A 40 -8.46 15.79 -1.00
CA ILE A 40 -8.66 17.08 -1.67
C ILE A 40 -7.56 17.15 -2.72
N TYR A 41 -7.86 16.68 -3.93
CA TYR A 41 -7.13 17.17 -5.10
C TYR A 41 -7.39 18.66 -5.17
N VAL A 42 -6.37 19.48 -4.95
CA VAL A 42 -6.47 20.90 -5.26
C VAL A 42 -6.72 20.96 -6.77
N ALA A 43 -7.90 21.42 -7.17
CA ALA A 43 -8.42 21.40 -8.54
C ALA A 43 -7.62 22.27 -9.56
N ASN A 44 -6.39 22.66 -9.25
CA ASN A 44 -5.54 23.56 -10.04
C ASN A 44 -4.14 22.99 -10.35
N ASP A 45 -3.86 21.72 -10.03
CA ASP A 45 -2.57 21.10 -10.37
C ASP A 45 -2.57 20.65 -11.84
N GLU A 46 -1.69 21.23 -12.67
CA GLU A 46 -1.51 20.79 -14.05
C GLU A 46 -0.89 19.38 -14.06
N ILE A 47 -1.69 18.37 -14.37
CA ILE A 47 -1.21 16.98 -14.45
C ILE A 47 -0.52 16.77 -15.81
N LYS A 48 0.79 16.49 -15.79
CA LYS A 48 1.54 16.16 -17.00
C LYS A 48 1.30 14.71 -17.41
N ASP A 49 0.99 14.50 -18.69
CA ASP A 49 0.90 13.18 -19.32
C ASP A 49 1.49 13.24 -20.73
N PHE A 50 2.71 12.72 -20.90
CA PHE A 50 3.41 12.74 -22.18
C PHE A 50 2.89 11.71 -23.18
N LYS A 51 2.10 10.72 -22.73
CA LYS A 51 1.63 9.59 -23.54
C LYS A 51 2.79 8.95 -24.31
N ASN A 52 2.92 9.19 -25.61
CA ASN A 52 3.99 8.66 -26.47
C ASN A 52 5.07 9.71 -26.85
N ASN A 53 4.96 10.95 -26.38
CA ASN A 53 5.86 12.05 -26.75
C ASN A 53 7.20 11.97 -25.99
N LYS A 54 8.10 11.12 -26.47
CA LYS A 54 9.42 10.88 -25.86
C LYS A 54 10.30 12.13 -25.81
N GLU A 55 10.20 13.01 -26.79
CA GLU A 55 11.04 14.21 -26.86
C GLU A 55 10.66 15.23 -25.79
N GLU A 56 9.36 15.46 -25.59
CA GLU A 56 8.87 16.34 -24.53
C GLU A 56 9.13 15.75 -23.15
N ALA A 57 8.88 14.45 -22.98
CA ALA A 57 9.19 13.73 -21.75
C ALA A 57 10.68 13.82 -21.40
N LYS A 58 11.57 13.73 -22.40
CA LYS A 58 13.02 13.88 -22.21
C LYS A 58 13.40 15.28 -21.74
N LYS A 59 12.87 16.33 -22.37
CA LYS A 59 13.13 17.73 -21.96
C LYS A 59 12.63 17.99 -20.53
N TRP A 60 11.44 17.49 -20.21
CA TRP A 60 10.89 17.63 -18.86
C TRP A 60 11.71 16.84 -17.84
N GLY A 61 12.07 15.59 -18.13
CA GLY A 61 12.90 14.75 -17.27
C GLY A 61 14.27 15.34 -16.98
N GLU A 62 14.91 15.96 -17.98
CA GLU A 62 16.18 16.67 -17.82
C GLU A 62 16.08 17.84 -16.84
N LYS A 63 15.00 18.63 -16.95
CA LYS A 63 14.70 19.71 -16.00
C LYS A 63 14.47 19.16 -14.58
N GLN A 64 13.67 18.10 -14.43
CA GLN A 64 13.41 17.48 -13.13
C GLN A 64 14.70 17.00 -12.47
N GLU A 65 15.55 16.29 -13.23
CA GLU A 65 16.80 15.72 -12.73
C GLU A 65 17.81 16.80 -12.30
N LYS A 66 18.02 17.83 -13.15
CA LYS A 66 19.09 18.83 -12.98
C LYS A 66 18.68 19.99 -12.07
N GLU A 67 17.45 20.50 -12.21
CA GLU A 67 17.03 21.73 -11.55
C GLU A 67 16.20 21.48 -10.29
N ILE A 68 15.37 20.42 -10.30
CA ILE A 68 14.44 20.12 -9.19
C ILE A 68 15.09 19.16 -8.19
N TRP A 69 15.46 17.97 -8.62
CA TRP A 69 16.08 16.96 -7.75
C TRP A 69 17.57 17.24 -7.52
N LYS A 70 18.26 17.88 -8.46
CA LYS A 70 19.67 18.31 -8.34
C LYS A 70 20.59 17.14 -7.98
N LEU A 71 20.48 16.03 -8.72
CA LEU A 71 21.33 14.85 -8.50
C LEU A 71 22.79 15.12 -8.90
N SER A 72 23.74 14.74 -8.03
CA SER A 72 25.16 14.67 -8.39
C SER A 72 25.46 13.46 -9.28
N SER A 73 26.61 13.45 -9.96
CA SER A 73 26.99 12.34 -10.85
C SER A 73 27.10 11.00 -10.11
N SER A 74 27.59 10.99 -8.87
CA SER A 74 27.69 9.77 -8.06
C SER A 74 26.31 9.23 -7.66
N GLU A 75 25.38 10.11 -7.30
CA GLU A 75 24.02 9.70 -6.94
C GLU A 75 23.26 9.15 -8.15
N LYS A 76 23.44 9.75 -9.33
CA LYS A 76 22.90 9.20 -10.59
C LYS A 76 23.44 7.79 -10.83
N GLN A 77 24.75 7.57 -10.62
CA GLN A 77 25.34 6.24 -10.76
C GLN A 77 24.75 5.25 -9.75
N THR A 78 24.56 5.63 -8.49
CA THR A 78 23.92 4.77 -7.48
C THR A 78 22.50 4.37 -7.90
N LEU A 79 21.69 5.31 -8.40
CA LEU A 79 20.34 4.99 -8.87
C LEU A 79 20.36 4.11 -10.12
N SER A 80 21.24 4.38 -11.09
CA SER A 80 21.38 3.58 -12.31
C SER A 80 21.89 2.17 -12.04
N ASP A 81 22.83 2.01 -11.10
CA ASP A 81 23.34 0.71 -10.66
C ASP A 81 22.22 -0.14 -10.06
N PHE A 82 21.35 0.45 -9.23
CA PHE A 82 20.19 -0.24 -8.67
C PHE A 82 19.17 -0.62 -9.75
N VAL A 83 18.76 0.33 -10.61
CA VAL A 83 17.73 0.08 -11.62
C VAL A 83 18.18 -0.95 -12.65
N SER A 84 19.47 -0.95 -13.00
CA SER A 84 20.11 -1.93 -13.88
C SER A 84 20.44 -3.26 -13.19
N ASP A 85 20.03 -3.43 -11.93
CA ASP A 85 20.22 -4.63 -11.12
C ASP A 85 21.69 -5.08 -10.98
N LYS A 86 22.59 -4.10 -10.88
CA LYS A 86 24.02 -4.38 -10.70
C LYS A 86 24.24 -5.12 -9.38
N GLY A 87 24.95 -6.26 -9.46
CA GLY A 87 25.17 -7.11 -8.30
C GLY A 87 23.91 -7.83 -7.80
N ASN A 88 22.84 -7.90 -8.61
CA ASN A 88 21.57 -8.53 -8.28
C ASN A 88 20.84 -7.87 -7.09
N ILE A 89 21.13 -6.61 -6.77
CA ILE A 89 20.53 -5.90 -5.62
C ILE A 89 19.01 -5.75 -5.75
N LYS A 90 18.50 -5.51 -6.96
CA LYS A 90 17.07 -5.39 -7.25
C LYS A 90 16.41 -6.76 -7.28
N THR A 91 17.07 -7.77 -7.88
CA THR A 91 16.62 -9.17 -7.82
C THR A 91 16.51 -9.68 -6.38
N ASN A 92 17.50 -9.37 -5.53
CA ASN A 92 17.54 -9.80 -4.13
C ASN A 92 16.79 -8.88 -3.17
N TYR A 93 16.27 -7.73 -3.64
CA TYR A 93 15.69 -6.69 -2.79
C TYR A 93 14.64 -7.22 -1.80
N LYS A 94 13.72 -8.03 -2.32
CA LYS A 94 12.66 -8.63 -1.49
C LYS A 94 13.24 -9.51 -0.40
N THR A 95 14.24 -10.34 -0.73
CA THR A 95 14.94 -11.18 0.27
C THR A 95 15.67 -10.33 1.29
N ILE A 96 16.39 -9.29 0.87
CA ILE A 96 17.15 -8.37 1.74
C ILE A 96 16.21 -7.74 2.78
N THR A 97 15.07 -7.21 2.35
CA THR A 97 14.10 -6.55 3.25
C THR A 97 13.44 -7.47 4.27
N PHE A 98 13.50 -8.80 4.11
CA PHE A 98 13.03 -9.77 5.10
C PHE A 98 14.18 -10.56 5.73
N SER A 99 15.43 -10.10 5.59
CA SER A 99 16.60 -10.78 6.14
C SER A 99 16.90 -10.34 7.57
N MET A 100 17.73 -11.13 8.25
CA MET A 100 18.28 -10.82 9.57
C MET A 100 19.39 -9.78 9.44
N ALA A 101 19.60 -8.94 10.46
CA ALA A 101 20.75 -8.03 10.50
C ALA A 101 22.10 -8.76 10.32
N GLY A 102 23.06 -8.06 9.70
CA GLY A 102 24.40 -8.57 9.37
C GLY A 102 24.46 -9.40 8.08
N LEU A 103 23.35 -9.53 7.35
CA LEU A 103 23.33 -10.11 6.01
C LEU A 103 23.22 -8.99 4.96
N PHE A 104 23.85 -9.20 3.80
CA PHE A 104 23.81 -8.27 2.66
C PHE A 104 24.38 -6.87 2.95
N ASP A 105 25.39 -6.75 3.83
CA ASP A 105 25.90 -5.44 4.29
C ASP A 105 26.30 -4.49 3.13
N SER A 106 26.86 -5.02 2.05
CA SER A 106 27.21 -4.23 0.85
C SER A 106 25.96 -3.64 0.20
N GLU A 107 24.95 -4.47 -0.05
CA GLU A 107 23.68 -4.06 -0.64
C GLU A 107 22.94 -3.11 0.30
N ILE A 108 22.91 -3.39 1.60
CA ILE A 108 22.32 -2.50 2.61
C ILE A 108 22.96 -1.11 2.57
N ASN A 109 24.28 -1.01 2.45
CA ASN A 109 24.95 0.28 2.34
C ASN A 109 24.56 1.05 1.07
N GLU A 110 24.35 0.36 -0.05
CA GLU A 110 23.82 0.99 -1.27
C GLU A 110 22.35 1.41 -1.10
N LEU A 111 21.50 0.58 -0.48
CA LEU A 111 20.11 0.91 -0.21
C LEU A 111 19.96 2.13 0.72
N LYS A 112 20.82 2.27 1.73
CA LYS A 112 20.89 3.47 2.59
C LYS A 112 21.16 4.74 1.78
N LYS A 113 22.09 4.68 0.80
CA LYS A 113 22.37 5.81 -0.10
C LYS A 113 21.14 6.14 -0.94
N ILE A 114 20.48 5.14 -1.51
CA ILE A 114 19.26 5.32 -2.32
C ILE A 114 18.14 5.96 -1.50
N ASP A 115 17.90 5.50 -0.28
CA ASP A 115 16.92 6.10 0.63
C ASP A 115 17.22 7.57 0.91
N ASN A 116 18.48 7.92 1.17
CA ASN A 116 18.90 9.30 1.37
C ASN A 116 18.65 10.17 0.13
N ILE A 117 18.94 9.64 -1.07
CA ILE A 117 18.70 10.32 -2.35
C ILE A 117 17.18 10.53 -2.58
N LEU A 118 16.37 9.51 -2.30
CA LEU A 118 14.91 9.57 -2.48
C LEU A 118 14.20 10.41 -1.42
N ASN A 119 14.75 10.53 -0.21
CA ASN A 119 14.19 11.36 0.85
C ASN A 119 14.15 12.85 0.50
N ARG A 120 15.02 13.29 -0.42
CA ARG A 120 15.06 14.65 -0.98
C ARG A 120 14.49 14.74 -2.40
N ALA A 121 13.90 13.66 -2.92
CA ALA A 121 13.29 13.66 -4.24
C ALA A 121 12.02 14.50 -4.29
N SER A 122 11.80 15.15 -5.42
CA SER A 122 10.58 15.86 -5.73
C SER A 122 10.43 16.04 -7.23
N THR A 123 9.20 16.32 -7.67
CA THR A 123 8.87 16.79 -9.02
C THR A 123 8.31 18.21 -8.94
N SER A 124 8.39 18.96 -10.03
CA SER A 124 7.80 20.30 -10.10
C SER A 124 6.28 20.29 -10.25
N GLU A 125 5.70 19.17 -10.71
CA GLU A 125 4.29 19.03 -11.09
C GLU A 125 3.85 17.58 -10.88
N SER A 126 2.53 17.39 -10.76
CA SER A 126 1.90 16.07 -10.80
C SER A 126 2.09 15.45 -12.19
N VAL A 127 2.41 14.16 -12.28
CA VAL A 127 2.72 13.50 -13.56
C VAL A 127 2.17 12.09 -13.63
N ILE A 128 1.68 11.70 -14.82
CA ILE A 128 1.30 10.33 -15.13
C ILE A 128 2.52 9.57 -15.66
N THR A 129 2.77 8.41 -15.08
CA THR A 129 3.84 7.50 -15.48
C THR A 129 3.30 6.13 -15.85
N TYR A 130 4.14 5.33 -16.50
CA TYR A 130 3.74 4.09 -17.16
C TYR A 130 4.66 2.94 -16.78
N LYS A 131 4.10 1.75 -16.60
CA LYS A 131 4.87 0.52 -16.45
C LYS A 131 4.05 -0.68 -16.89
N ASN A 132 4.63 -1.52 -17.73
CA ASN A 132 4.07 -2.82 -18.07
C ASN A 132 4.64 -3.85 -17.09
N VAL A 133 3.79 -4.74 -16.57
CA VAL A 133 4.22 -5.80 -15.62
C VAL A 133 3.57 -7.13 -15.93
N GLU A 134 4.26 -8.21 -15.58
CA GLU A 134 3.66 -9.54 -15.50
C GLU A 134 2.63 -9.60 -14.35
N PRO A 135 1.58 -10.44 -14.45
CA PRO A 135 0.55 -10.49 -13.41
C PRO A 135 1.07 -10.88 -12.02
N THR A 136 2.01 -11.83 -11.97
CA THR A 136 2.63 -12.29 -10.72
C THR A 136 3.45 -11.22 -10.03
N ALA A 137 3.97 -10.22 -10.76
CA ALA A 137 4.75 -9.12 -10.19
C ALA A 137 3.93 -8.22 -9.24
N ILE A 138 2.60 -8.22 -9.39
CA ILE A 138 1.67 -7.52 -8.49
C ILE A 138 0.79 -8.49 -7.67
N GLY A 139 1.14 -9.78 -7.65
CA GLY A 139 0.45 -10.81 -6.88
C GLY A 139 -0.87 -11.29 -7.48
N PHE A 140 -1.04 -11.20 -8.81
CA PHE A 140 -2.09 -11.93 -9.52
C PHE A 140 -1.53 -13.26 -10.01
N ASN A 141 -1.85 -14.35 -9.31
CA ASN A 141 -1.23 -15.65 -9.57
C ASN A 141 -2.09 -16.58 -10.46
N SER A 142 -3.22 -16.09 -10.97
CA SER A 142 -4.03 -16.80 -11.97
C SER A 142 -3.55 -16.54 -13.40
N PRO A 143 -3.69 -17.50 -14.34
CA PRO A 143 -3.46 -17.25 -15.75
C PRO A 143 -4.32 -16.08 -16.25
N LEU A 144 -3.70 -15.03 -16.79
CA LEU A 144 -4.40 -13.82 -17.24
C LEU A 144 -4.84 -13.89 -18.71
N THR A 145 -4.03 -14.53 -19.55
CA THR A 145 -4.16 -14.50 -21.01
C THR A 145 -4.41 -15.87 -21.60
N ASN A 146 -5.11 -15.89 -22.74
CA ASN A 146 -5.15 -17.02 -23.66
C ASN A 146 -4.63 -16.52 -25.03
N GLY A 147 -3.34 -16.71 -25.26
CA GLY A 147 -2.62 -16.13 -26.40
C GLY A 147 -2.66 -14.59 -26.38
N ASN A 148 -3.23 -14.01 -27.43
CA ASN A 148 -3.34 -12.56 -27.57
C ASN A 148 -4.55 -11.96 -26.83
N ASN A 149 -5.45 -12.78 -26.28
CA ASN A 149 -6.66 -12.31 -25.61
C ASN A 149 -6.53 -12.36 -24.09
N ILE A 150 -7.27 -11.49 -23.39
CA ILE A 150 -7.46 -11.57 -21.94
C ILE A 150 -8.59 -12.56 -21.66
N ASP A 151 -8.35 -13.51 -20.76
CA ASP A 151 -9.39 -14.42 -20.32
C ASP A 151 -10.46 -13.66 -19.52
N SER A 152 -11.74 -13.87 -19.85
CA SER A 152 -12.84 -13.09 -19.25
C SER A 152 -13.03 -13.39 -17.76
N ILE A 153 -12.82 -14.65 -17.35
CA ILE A 153 -12.90 -15.07 -15.94
C ILE A 153 -11.70 -14.49 -15.17
N ALA A 154 -10.51 -14.50 -15.77
CA ALA A 154 -9.33 -13.87 -15.20
C ALA A 154 -9.52 -12.36 -15.02
N MET A 155 -10.14 -11.67 -15.98
CA MET A 155 -10.44 -10.24 -15.87
C MET A 155 -11.40 -9.94 -14.71
N GLU A 156 -12.42 -10.76 -14.50
CA GLU A 156 -13.35 -10.61 -13.37
C GLU A 156 -12.63 -10.83 -12.03
N LYS A 157 -11.84 -11.90 -11.92
CA LYS A 157 -11.00 -12.16 -10.73
C LYS A 157 -10.04 -11.01 -10.46
N PHE A 158 -9.40 -10.47 -11.50
CA PHE A 158 -8.48 -9.34 -11.40
C PHE A 158 -9.18 -8.10 -10.84
N LYS A 159 -10.38 -7.78 -11.34
CA LYS A 159 -11.19 -6.67 -10.81
C LYS A 159 -11.58 -6.90 -9.36
N ASN A 160 -12.05 -8.09 -9.01
CA ASN A 160 -12.45 -8.41 -7.64
C ASN A 160 -11.29 -8.33 -6.64
N GLN A 161 -10.07 -8.61 -7.08
CA GLN A 161 -8.88 -8.52 -6.24
C GLN A 161 -8.35 -7.09 -6.09
N PHE A 162 -8.36 -6.28 -7.16
CA PHE A 162 -7.62 -5.01 -7.16
C PHE A 162 -8.47 -3.75 -7.27
N LEU A 163 -9.70 -3.78 -7.81
CA LEU A 163 -10.47 -2.55 -8.03
C LEU A 163 -10.84 -1.91 -6.68
N GLY A 164 -10.47 -0.64 -6.50
CA GLY A 164 -10.69 0.09 -5.25
C GLY A 164 -9.74 -0.29 -4.11
N GLN A 165 -8.78 -1.18 -4.35
CA GLN A 165 -7.79 -1.62 -3.37
C GLN A 165 -6.44 -0.92 -3.57
N ASP A 166 -5.59 -0.98 -2.54
CA ASP A 166 -4.22 -0.48 -2.60
C ASP A 166 -3.25 -1.63 -2.95
N ILE A 167 -2.40 -1.44 -3.97
CA ILE A 167 -1.33 -2.39 -4.31
C ILE A 167 -0.03 -1.95 -3.64
N LYS A 168 0.47 -2.80 -2.74
CA LYS A 168 1.81 -2.64 -2.15
C LYS A 168 2.89 -3.33 -2.98
N PHE A 169 3.89 -2.56 -3.40
CA PHE A 169 5.08 -3.07 -4.10
C PHE A 169 6.18 -3.50 -3.13
N ASP A 170 6.99 -4.46 -3.58
CA ASP A 170 8.09 -5.01 -2.77
C ASP A 170 9.28 -4.03 -2.67
N SER A 171 9.62 -3.35 -3.77
CA SER A 171 10.73 -2.39 -3.88
C SER A 171 10.27 -0.99 -4.25
N TYR A 172 11.22 -0.05 -4.41
CA TYR A 172 10.98 1.25 -5.02
C TYR A 172 10.20 1.10 -6.33
N PHE A 173 9.20 1.96 -6.53
CA PHE A 173 8.32 1.86 -7.68
C PHE A 173 8.89 2.66 -8.86
N GLU A 174 9.46 1.90 -9.80
CA GLU A 174 10.08 2.40 -11.02
C GLU A 174 9.08 2.42 -12.18
N THR A 175 8.99 3.55 -12.88
CA THR A 175 8.11 3.75 -14.04
C THR A 175 8.75 4.63 -15.11
N LYS A 176 8.20 4.61 -16.32
CA LYS A 176 8.59 5.47 -17.45
C LYS A 176 7.69 6.69 -17.56
N LEU A 177 8.16 7.74 -18.21
CA LEU A 177 7.38 8.96 -18.45
C LEU A 177 6.42 8.82 -19.65
N THR A 178 6.59 7.79 -20.48
CA THR A 178 5.79 7.54 -21.67
C THR A 178 5.33 6.09 -21.73
N GLU A 179 4.24 5.83 -22.45
CA GLU A 179 3.74 4.49 -22.72
C GLU A 179 4.79 3.63 -23.43
N GLU A 180 4.87 2.36 -23.04
CA GLU A 180 5.68 1.35 -23.70
C GLU A 180 4.78 0.31 -24.37
N ALA A 181 5.24 -0.22 -25.50
CA ALA A 181 4.55 -1.34 -26.14
C ALA A 181 4.59 -2.58 -25.23
N PRO A 182 3.47 -3.26 -24.98
CA PRO A 182 3.47 -4.49 -24.19
C PRO A 182 4.15 -5.62 -24.97
N ASN A 183 4.70 -6.58 -24.23
CA ASN A 183 5.18 -7.85 -24.77
C ASN A 183 4.24 -9.00 -24.37
N SER A 184 4.58 -10.24 -24.71
CA SER A 184 3.72 -11.40 -24.48
C SER A 184 3.45 -11.70 -23.00
N LYS A 185 4.34 -11.29 -22.09
CA LYS A 185 4.25 -11.57 -20.64
C LYS A 185 3.74 -10.37 -19.84
N GLU A 186 4.25 -9.18 -20.12
CA GLU A 186 3.91 -7.94 -19.41
C GLU A 186 2.61 -7.35 -19.96
N ARG A 187 1.49 -7.93 -19.53
CA ARG A 187 0.13 -7.66 -20.05
C ARG A 187 -0.75 -6.84 -19.13
N ILE A 188 -0.19 -6.38 -18.01
CA ILE A 188 -0.81 -5.40 -17.13
C ILE A 188 -0.11 -4.06 -17.34
N LEU A 189 -0.85 -3.07 -17.82
CA LEU A 189 -0.35 -1.73 -18.11
C LEU A 189 -0.75 -0.83 -16.94
N LEU A 190 0.21 -0.50 -16.08
CA LEU A 190 0.02 0.45 -14.99
C LEU A 190 0.15 1.87 -15.55
N LYS A 191 -0.93 2.64 -15.47
CA LYS A 191 -0.98 4.08 -15.75
C LYS A 191 -1.17 4.81 -14.43
N VAL A 192 -0.11 5.44 -13.92
CA VAL A 192 -0.02 5.84 -12.53
C VAL A 192 0.14 7.34 -12.40
N LEU A 193 -0.76 7.99 -11.66
CA LEU A 193 -0.59 9.37 -11.22
C LEU A 193 0.39 9.43 -10.04
N VAL A 194 1.51 10.12 -10.23
CA VAL A 194 2.42 10.52 -9.16
C VAL A 194 2.09 11.98 -8.81
N PRO A 195 1.37 12.24 -7.70
CA PRO A 195 0.96 13.59 -7.36
C PRO A 195 2.16 14.40 -6.87
N ASN A 196 2.24 15.66 -7.26
CA ASN A 196 3.11 16.64 -6.61
C ASN A 196 2.30 17.32 -5.51
N ASN A 197 2.43 16.83 -4.28
CA ASN A 197 1.77 17.42 -3.11
C ASN A 197 2.43 18.76 -2.69
N GLN A 198 2.63 19.67 -3.63
CA GLN A 198 3.26 20.96 -3.41
C GLN A 198 2.42 21.80 -2.43
N GLY A 199 3.06 22.32 -1.38
CA GLY A 199 2.38 23.09 -0.32
C GLY A 199 1.76 22.24 0.79
N GLN A 200 1.74 20.91 0.69
CA GLN A 200 1.38 20.04 1.80
C GLN A 200 2.59 19.77 2.71
N ALA A 201 2.33 19.38 3.96
CA ALA A 201 3.36 19.11 4.97
C ALA A 201 4.35 18.00 4.55
N THR A 202 3.95 17.09 3.66
CA THR A 202 4.83 16.05 3.10
C THR A 202 4.73 16.00 1.57
N LYS A 203 5.76 16.48 0.88
CA LYS A 203 5.92 16.32 -0.57
C LYS A 203 6.03 14.85 -0.94
N THR A 204 5.63 14.53 -2.17
CA THR A 204 5.82 13.18 -2.72
C THR A 204 7.29 12.88 -2.93
N LYS A 205 7.80 11.82 -2.28
CA LYS A 205 9.19 11.37 -2.43
C LYS A 205 9.34 10.55 -3.71
N ALA A 206 9.30 11.24 -4.83
CA ALA A 206 9.47 10.70 -6.16
C ALA A 206 10.33 11.64 -6.99
N GLY A 207 11.15 11.08 -7.88
CA GLY A 207 12.04 11.86 -8.70
C GLY A 207 12.39 11.15 -9.99
N VAL A 208 12.90 11.94 -10.94
CA VAL A 208 13.20 11.50 -12.30
C VAL A 208 14.70 11.61 -12.56
N PHE A 209 15.28 10.57 -13.16
CA PHE A 209 16.70 10.54 -13.50
C PHE A 209 16.93 9.81 -14.82
N LEU A 210 18.05 10.12 -15.47
CA LEU A 210 18.43 9.49 -16.73
C LEU A 210 19.05 8.11 -16.47
N ASN A 211 18.45 7.06 -17.02
CA ASN A 211 18.97 5.70 -16.99
C ASN A 211 18.94 5.09 -18.40
N ASN A 212 20.07 4.56 -18.89
CA ASN A 212 20.18 3.94 -20.22
C ASN A 212 19.51 4.77 -21.34
N GLN A 213 19.81 6.06 -21.40
CA GLN A 213 19.29 7.05 -22.37
C GLN A 213 17.80 7.43 -22.23
N GLU A 214 17.10 6.90 -21.21
CA GLU A 214 15.70 7.22 -20.96
C GLU A 214 15.47 7.75 -19.55
N TYR A 215 14.60 8.75 -19.43
CA TYR A 215 14.21 9.29 -18.13
C TYR A 215 13.25 8.35 -17.42
N THR A 216 13.65 7.92 -16.23
CA THR A 216 12.94 6.97 -15.38
C THR A 216 12.48 7.67 -14.12
N MET A 217 11.22 7.47 -13.75
CA MET A 217 10.66 7.89 -12.48
C MET A 217 10.90 6.82 -11.43
N LEU A 218 11.39 7.21 -10.26
CA LEU A 218 11.53 6.36 -9.10
C LEU A 218 10.76 6.94 -7.92
N VAL A 219 9.83 6.16 -7.38
CA VAL A 219 9.00 6.51 -6.22
C VAL A 219 9.47 5.72 -5.00
N ASN A 220 9.60 6.40 -3.86
CA ASN A 220 10.03 5.80 -2.59
C ASN A 220 9.09 4.69 -2.09
N ASN A 221 9.57 3.82 -1.19
CA ASN A 221 8.78 2.71 -0.63
C ASN A 221 7.56 3.14 0.18
N ASN A 222 7.50 4.40 0.61
CA ASN A 222 6.43 4.96 1.44
C ASN A 222 5.10 5.20 0.69
N TYR A 223 4.86 4.48 -0.40
CA TYR A 223 3.67 4.62 -1.23
C TYR A 223 3.10 3.26 -1.63
N VAL A 224 1.80 3.25 -1.87
CA VAL A 224 1.02 2.19 -2.50
C VAL A 224 0.33 2.77 -3.73
N LEU A 225 -0.03 1.93 -4.69
CA LEU A 225 -0.88 2.33 -5.81
C LEU A 225 -2.34 2.11 -5.43
N ASN A 226 -3.11 3.18 -5.24
CA ASN A 226 -4.55 3.09 -5.10
C ASN A 226 -5.17 2.87 -6.48
N VAL A 227 -5.89 1.76 -6.68
CA VAL A 227 -6.44 1.38 -7.98
C VAL A 227 -7.84 1.98 -8.15
N GLU A 228 -7.95 2.92 -9.08
CA GLU A 228 -9.18 3.68 -9.31
C GLU A 228 -10.01 3.09 -10.45
N LYS A 229 -9.34 2.54 -11.48
CA LYS A 229 -10.01 2.01 -12.66
C LYS A 229 -9.23 0.85 -13.27
N ILE A 230 -9.99 -0.15 -13.72
CA ILE A 230 -9.45 -1.31 -14.44
C ILE A 230 -10.25 -1.49 -15.73
N SER A 231 -9.54 -1.51 -16.86
CA SER A 231 -10.16 -1.66 -18.19
C SER A 231 -9.36 -2.60 -19.09
N LYS A 232 -10.02 -3.16 -20.11
CA LYS A 232 -9.35 -3.93 -21.17
C LYS A 232 -9.00 -2.98 -22.31
N VAL A 233 -7.77 -3.04 -22.81
CA VAL A 233 -7.30 -2.24 -23.95
C VAL A 233 -6.61 -3.14 -24.97
N VAL A 234 -6.47 -2.69 -26.22
CA VAL A 234 -5.71 -3.41 -27.25
C VAL A 234 -4.53 -2.56 -27.68
N LYS A 235 -3.32 -3.13 -27.61
CA LYS A 235 -2.07 -2.48 -28.03
C LYS A 235 -1.32 -3.46 -28.93
N ASN A 236 -1.02 -3.05 -30.18
CA ASN A 236 -0.31 -3.88 -31.16
C ASN A 236 -0.88 -5.30 -31.33
N GLY A 237 -2.22 -5.43 -31.35
CA GLY A 237 -2.90 -6.73 -31.48
C GLY A 237 -2.92 -7.60 -30.21
N LEU A 238 -2.43 -7.09 -29.07
CA LEU A 238 -2.46 -7.75 -27.77
C LEU A 238 -3.50 -7.08 -26.86
N GLU A 239 -4.46 -7.86 -26.35
CA GLU A 239 -5.37 -7.40 -25.30
C GLU A 239 -4.66 -7.26 -23.94
N CYS A 240 -4.69 -6.12 -23.30
CA CYS A 240 -4.01 -5.91 -22.01
C CYS A 240 -5.00 -5.43 -20.97
N VAL A 241 -4.66 -5.62 -19.69
CA VAL A 241 -5.38 -5.00 -18.59
C VAL A 241 -4.72 -3.68 -18.27
N GLN A 242 -5.42 -2.57 -18.50
CA GLN A 242 -4.97 -1.25 -18.06
C GLN A 242 -5.49 -0.98 -16.65
N VAL A 243 -4.56 -0.67 -15.74
CA VAL A 243 -4.81 -0.27 -14.36
C VAL A 243 -4.47 1.21 -14.25
N GLU A 244 -5.48 2.03 -13.96
CA GLU A 244 -5.30 3.46 -13.70
C GLU A 244 -5.45 3.69 -12.19
N GLY A 245 -4.54 4.48 -11.61
CA GLY A 245 -4.54 4.74 -10.18
C GLY A 245 -3.54 5.80 -9.76
N ALA A 246 -3.53 6.14 -8.48
CA ALA A 246 -2.68 7.19 -7.92
C ALA A 246 -1.77 6.68 -6.81
N MET A 247 -0.58 7.26 -6.69
CA MET A 247 0.32 7.01 -5.57
C MET A 247 -0.25 7.61 -4.28
N LYS A 248 -0.49 6.74 -3.30
CA LYS A 248 -1.02 7.08 -1.98
C LYS A 248 0.04 6.79 -0.93
N LYS A 249 0.28 7.73 -0.02
CA LYS A 249 1.30 7.59 1.02
C LYS A 249 0.90 6.49 2.01
N SER A 250 1.83 5.58 2.30
CA SER A 250 1.78 4.61 3.39
C SER A 250 3.23 4.35 3.85
N LEU A 251 3.57 4.86 5.03
CA LEU A 251 4.94 4.81 5.56
C LEU A 251 5.38 3.35 5.75
N ASP A 252 6.54 2.98 5.21
CA ASP A 252 7.07 1.62 5.26
C ASP A 252 8.58 1.66 5.50
N PHE A 253 8.98 1.27 6.71
CA PHE A 253 10.39 1.25 7.11
C PHE A 253 11.15 0.04 6.55
N LYS A 254 10.48 -0.95 5.93
CA LYS A 254 11.08 -2.23 5.55
C LYS A 254 11.77 -2.88 6.75
N ASN A 255 12.99 -3.39 6.59
CA ASN A 255 13.84 -3.88 7.68
C ASN A 255 14.53 -2.77 8.48
N ASP A 256 14.10 -1.52 8.32
CA ASP A 256 14.55 -0.34 9.06
C ASP A 256 16.08 -0.13 9.03
N ILE A 257 16.64 -0.20 7.82
CA ILE A 257 18.09 -0.13 7.59
C ILE A 257 18.71 1.19 8.08
N ASN A 258 17.92 2.26 8.11
CA ASN A 258 18.34 3.58 8.58
C ASN A 258 18.06 3.83 10.07
N GLY A 259 17.37 2.92 10.77
CA GLY A 259 17.07 3.07 12.20
C GLY A 259 16.05 4.18 12.50
N GLU A 260 15.11 4.45 11.59
CA GLU A 260 14.17 5.57 11.69
C GLU A 260 12.82 5.17 12.30
N ALA A 261 12.50 3.87 12.36
CA ALA A 261 11.22 3.40 12.88
C ALA A 261 10.99 3.77 14.35
N ASP A 262 12.01 3.62 15.20
CA ASP A 262 11.92 3.97 16.61
C ASP A 262 11.80 5.48 16.83
N ASN A 263 12.50 6.29 16.00
CA ASN A 263 12.36 7.75 16.02
C ASN A 263 10.92 8.16 15.70
N TRP A 264 10.32 7.56 14.67
CA TRP A 264 8.91 7.81 14.34
C TRP A 264 7.99 7.37 15.48
N GLY A 265 8.20 6.18 16.05
CA GLY A 265 7.39 5.67 17.15
C GLY A 265 7.43 6.60 18.38
N LYS A 266 8.63 6.97 18.83
CA LYS A 266 8.84 7.91 19.95
C LYS A 266 8.26 9.28 19.68
N LYS A 267 8.50 9.85 18.49
CA LYS A 267 7.95 11.15 18.09
C LYS A 267 6.42 11.18 18.22
N ASN A 268 5.75 10.07 17.88
CA ASN A 268 4.30 10.02 17.88
C ASN A 268 3.70 9.57 19.22
N TYR A 269 4.39 8.76 20.03
CA TYR A 269 3.80 8.08 21.18
C TYR A 269 4.43 8.39 22.55
N THR A 270 5.45 9.25 22.64
CA THR A 270 6.01 9.66 23.95
C THR A 270 4.97 10.36 24.82
N ASP A 271 4.21 11.32 24.26
CA ASP A 271 3.14 12.01 25.01
C ASP A 271 1.99 11.06 25.38
N TRP A 272 1.68 10.10 24.50
CA TRP A 272 0.70 9.04 24.80
C TRP A 272 1.15 8.23 26.01
N ALA A 273 2.40 7.76 26.03
CA ALA A 273 2.96 6.99 27.14
C ALA A 273 2.96 7.78 28.45
N GLY A 274 3.23 9.10 28.40
CA GLY A 274 3.16 10.01 29.55
C GLY A 274 1.73 10.29 30.05
N SER A 275 0.72 10.15 29.19
CA SER A 275 -0.69 10.39 29.53
C SER A 275 -1.40 9.21 30.19
N LEU A 276 -0.78 8.03 30.20
CA LEU A 276 -1.40 6.81 30.74
C LEU A 276 -1.57 6.87 32.26
N THR A 277 -2.72 6.41 32.74
CA THR A 277 -2.93 6.16 34.16
C THR A 277 -2.03 5.01 34.65
N ALA A 278 -1.77 4.95 35.96
CA ALA A 278 -0.98 3.87 36.56
C ALA A 278 -1.54 2.48 36.21
N ALA A 279 -2.87 2.31 36.27
CA ALA A 279 -3.53 1.04 35.95
C ALA A 279 -3.43 0.66 34.47
N GLN A 280 -3.49 1.63 33.55
CA GLN A 280 -3.28 1.40 32.12
C GLN A 280 -1.83 1.01 31.83
N LYS A 281 -0.88 1.74 32.42
CA LYS A 281 0.54 1.46 32.27
C LYS A 281 0.90 0.07 32.81
N GLU A 282 0.41 -0.28 34.01
CA GLU A 282 0.61 -1.60 34.60
C GLU A 282 0.03 -2.72 33.72
N ALA A 283 -1.19 -2.54 33.19
CA ALA A 283 -1.82 -3.54 32.34
C ALA A 283 -1.05 -3.75 31.02
N LEU A 284 -0.57 -2.67 30.38
CA LEU A 284 0.26 -2.75 29.17
C LEU A 284 1.63 -3.39 29.46
N VAL A 285 2.26 -3.02 30.56
CA VAL A 285 3.54 -3.59 31.01
C VAL A 285 3.40 -5.08 31.28
N GLY A 286 2.34 -5.49 31.99
CA GLY A 286 2.02 -6.89 32.25
C GLY A 286 1.76 -7.67 30.97
N TYR A 287 1.01 -7.08 30.03
CA TYR A 287 0.75 -7.65 28.71
C TYR A 287 2.05 -7.90 27.94
N ALA A 288 2.89 -6.87 27.77
CA ALA A 288 4.16 -6.96 27.05
C ALA A 288 5.17 -7.92 27.71
N GLY A 289 5.09 -8.12 29.03
CA GLY A 289 5.92 -9.08 29.74
C GLY A 289 5.50 -10.54 29.52
N GLN A 290 4.31 -10.90 30.02
CA GLN A 290 3.90 -12.32 30.08
C GLN A 290 2.39 -12.53 29.98
N ASP A 291 1.59 -11.54 30.35
CA ASP A 291 0.13 -11.70 30.42
C ASP A 291 -0.50 -11.86 29.04
N TYR A 292 0.20 -11.50 27.95
CA TYR A 292 -0.31 -11.66 26.59
C TYR A 292 -0.77 -13.10 26.28
N LYS A 293 -0.14 -14.12 26.87
CA LYS A 293 -0.51 -15.53 26.65
C LYS A 293 -1.91 -15.79 27.19
N ALA A 294 -2.12 -15.49 28.47
CA ALA A 294 -3.39 -15.73 29.15
C ALA A 294 -4.50 -14.83 28.60
N ILE A 295 -4.20 -13.55 28.36
CA ILE A 295 -5.16 -12.58 27.83
C ILE A 295 -5.62 -12.99 26.42
N ASN A 296 -4.69 -13.32 25.52
CA ASN A 296 -5.08 -13.69 24.17
C ASN A 296 -5.74 -15.06 24.10
N ASP A 297 -5.34 -16.03 24.92
CA ASP A 297 -6.03 -17.32 24.99
C ASP A 297 -7.48 -17.15 25.46
N TYR A 298 -7.68 -16.35 26.50
CA TYR A 298 -9.01 -16.00 27.01
C TYR A 298 -9.90 -15.34 25.93
N LEU A 299 -9.35 -14.37 25.19
CA LEU A 299 -10.06 -13.69 24.10
C LEU A 299 -10.32 -14.60 22.88
N ARG A 300 -9.34 -15.42 22.47
CA ARG A 300 -9.42 -16.24 21.26
C ARG A 300 -10.23 -17.52 21.46
N ASN A 301 -10.09 -18.17 22.62
CA ASN A 301 -10.53 -19.54 22.83
C ASN A 301 -11.59 -19.69 23.93
N GLN A 302 -11.67 -18.76 24.90
CA GLN A 302 -12.56 -18.88 26.06
C GLN A 302 -13.77 -17.92 26.01
N GLY A 303 -13.94 -17.21 24.89
CA GLY A 303 -15.08 -16.31 24.67
C GLY A 303 -14.94 -14.92 25.29
N GLY A 304 -13.85 -14.63 26.01
CA GLY A 304 -13.53 -13.28 26.50
C GLY A 304 -14.51 -12.73 27.56
N GLN A 305 -15.14 -13.61 28.35
CA GLN A 305 -16.05 -13.22 29.44
C GLN A 305 -15.95 -14.16 30.65
N GLY A 306 -16.24 -13.63 31.85
CA GLY A 306 -16.33 -14.43 33.08
C GLY A 306 -15.07 -14.46 33.95
N ASN A 307 -14.03 -13.70 33.61
CA ASN A 307 -12.83 -13.54 34.43
C ASN A 307 -12.57 -12.05 34.73
N ALA A 308 -13.12 -11.57 35.85
CA ALA A 308 -13.07 -10.15 36.23
C ALA A 308 -11.65 -9.55 36.28
N ALA A 309 -10.64 -10.35 36.64
CA ALA A 309 -9.25 -9.88 36.67
C ALA A 309 -8.71 -9.65 35.25
N LEU A 310 -8.94 -10.59 34.33
CA LEU A 310 -8.58 -10.43 32.92
C LEU A 310 -9.41 -9.34 32.24
N ASP A 311 -10.72 -9.27 32.52
CA ASP A 311 -11.62 -8.27 31.97
C ASP A 311 -11.18 -6.84 32.33
N ASN A 312 -10.75 -6.62 33.57
CA ASN A 312 -10.19 -5.34 34.00
C ASN A 312 -8.87 -5.00 33.29
N LYS A 313 -7.95 -5.97 33.13
CA LYS A 313 -6.71 -5.77 32.36
C LYS A 313 -7.01 -5.43 30.90
N ILE A 314 -7.92 -6.17 30.26
CA ILE A 314 -8.38 -5.96 28.89
C ILE A 314 -9.01 -4.58 28.71
N LYS A 315 -9.85 -4.13 29.66
CA LYS A 315 -10.42 -2.78 29.65
C LYS A 315 -9.33 -1.71 29.69
N ASN A 316 -8.35 -1.86 30.57
CA ASN A 316 -7.24 -0.93 30.72
C ASN A 316 -6.38 -0.89 29.45
N ILE A 317 -5.99 -2.05 28.90
CA ILE A 317 -5.23 -2.13 27.64
C ILE A 317 -6.02 -1.49 26.49
N SER A 318 -7.25 -1.92 26.23
CA SER A 318 -8.04 -1.39 25.10
C SER A 318 -8.27 0.11 25.23
N SER A 319 -8.60 0.61 26.43
CA SER A 319 -8.78 2.05 26.64
C SER A 319 -7.49 2.83 26.37
N SER A 320 -6.33 2.30 26.74
CA SER A 320 -5.02 2.93 26.47
C SER A 320 -4.67 2.97 24.99
N LEU A 321 -4.90 1.89 24.24
CA LEU A 321 -4.62 1.80 22.80
C LEU A 321 -5.52 2.75 21.98
N ASN A 322 -6.69 3.08 22.51
CA ASN A 322 -7.67 3.96 21.86
C ASN A 322 -7.47 5.45 22.17
N LEU A 323 -6.57 5.83 23.09
CA LEU A 323 -6.29 7.25 23.40
C LEU A 323 -5.63 7.98 22.23
N LYS A 324 -4.76 7.29 21.49
CA LYS A 324 -4.03 7.85 20.35
C LYS A 324 -3.94 6.84 19.21
N PRO A 325 -5.00 6.74 18.38
CA PRO A 325 -4.95 5.93 17.16
C PRO A 325 -3.80 6.34 16.25
N LEU A 326 -3.45 5.48 15.29
CA LEU A 326 -2.34 5.73 14.36
C LEU A 326 -2.50 7.10 13.66
N PRO A 327 -1.48 7.98 13.69
CA PRO A 327 -1.60 9.35 13.21
C PRO A 327 -1.57 9.47 11.67
N GLU A 328 -1.02 8.46 10.99
CA GLU A 328 -0.94 8.37 9.53
C GLU A 328 -1.01 6.90 9.10
N SER A 329 -1.24 6.66 7.81
CA SER A 329 -1.21 5.31 7.24
C SER A 329 0.22 4.76 7.23
N ILE A 330 0.40 3.55 7.75
CA ILE A 330 1.70 2.88 7.86
C ILE A 330 1.59 1.42 7.43
N THR A 331 2.74 0.80 7.12
CA THR A 331 2.89 -0.63 6.92
C THR A 331 3.46 -1.28 8.19
N LEU A 332 2.80 -2.33 8.66
CA LEU A 332 3.18 -3.13 9.82
C LEU A 332 3.52 -4.56 9.40
N TYR A 333 4.37 -5.22 10.18
CA TYR A 333 4.86 -6.55 9.88
C TYR A 333 4.60 -7.53 11.02
N ARG A 334 4.31 -8.77 10.65
CA ARG A 334 4.21 -9.87 11.62
C ARG A 334 4.64 -11.20 11.00
N TRP A 335 5.60 -11.86 11.63
CA TRP A 335 6.00 -13.22 11.29
C TRP A 335 5.07 -14.23 11.96
N CYS A 336 4.30 -14.97 11.16
CA CYS A 336 3.22 -15.84 11.62
C CYS A 336 3.59 -17.34 11.52
N GLY A 337 3.13 -18.09 12.53
CA GLY A 337 3.25 -19.55 12.54
C GLY A 337 2.15 -20.21 11.71
N MET A 338 2.29 -21.50 11.43
CA MET A 338 1.29 -22.28 10.69
C MET A 338 -0.10 -22.25 11.35
N ALA A 339 -0.12 -22.39 12.68
CA ALA A 339 -1.35 -22.40 13.48
C ALA A 339 -2.16 -21.10 13.40
N GLU A 340 -1.51 -19.95 13.16
CA GLU A 340 -2.21 -18.66 13.01
C GLU A 340 -3.11 -18.61 11.76
N PHE A 341 -2.85 -19.51 10.79
CA PHE A 341 -3.66 -19.72 9.59
C PHE A 341 -4.38 -21.09 9.60
N GLY A 342 -4.53 -21.70 10.77
CA GLY A 342 -5.29 -22.94 10.94
C GLY A 342 -4.65 -24.16 10.27
N TYR A 343 -3.32 -24.19 10.19
CA TYR A 343 -2.53 -25.37 9.81
C TYR A 343 -1.79 -25.94 11.02
N ASN A 344 -1.39 -27.22 10.97
CA ASN A 344 -0.56 -27.78 12.03
C ASN A 344 0.86 -27.21 11.96
N ILE A 345 1.53 -27.12 13.12
CA ILE A 345 2.89 -26.56 13.22
C ILE A 345 3.89 -27.31 12.33
N SER A 346 3.72 -28.63 12.19
CA SER A 346 4.56 -29.51 11.38
C SER A 346 4.24 -29.48 9.89
N ASP A 347 3.09 -28.94 9.47
CA ASP A 347 2.67 -28.98 8.07
C ASP A 347 3.67 -28.23 7.17
N PRO A 348 3.95 -28.72 5.95
CA PRO A 348 4.70 -27.95 4.98
C PRO A 348 3.93 -26.67 4.60
N LEU A 349 4.62 -25.73 3.96
CA LEU A 349 3.92 -24.60 3.35
C LEU A 349 2.97 -25.17 2.27
N PRO A 350 1.66 -24.85 2.28
CA PRO A 350 0.73 -25.32 1.26
C PRO A 350 1.12 -24.77 -0.12
N SER A 351 0.49 -25.28 -1.18
CA SER A 351 0.65 -24.67 -2.51
C SER A 351 0.07 -23.24 -2.51
N LEU A 352 0.58 -22.37 -3.38
CA LEU A 352 0.14 -20.98 -3.44
C LEU A 352 -1.34 -20.91 -3.84
N ALA A 353 -1.74 -21.75 -4.81
CA ALA A 353 -3.13 -21.84 -5.27
C ALA A 353 -4.10 -22.30 -4.16
N ASP A 354 -3.72 -23.29 -3.35
CA ASP A 354 -4.57 -23.75 -2.23
C ASP A 354 -4.68 -22.68 -1.14
N PHE A 355 -3.57 -21.97 -0.87
CA PHE A 355 -3.56 -20.89 0.10
C PHE A 355 -4.41 -19.71 -0.35
N GLU A 356 -4.30 -19.29 -1.62
CA GLU A 356 -5.16 -18.26 -2.21
C GLU A 356 -6.62 -18.65 -2.19
N LYS A 357 -6.95 -19.89 -2.58
CA LYS A 357 -8.33 -20.39 -2.53
C LYS A 357 -8.96 -20.29 -1.14
N LYS A 358 -8.14 -20.44 -0.08
CA LYS A 358 -8.61 -20.38 1.32
C LYS A 358 -8.65 -18.95 1.88
N PHE A 359 -7.74 -18.07 1.46
CA PHE A 359 -7.51 -16.79 2.15
C PHE A 359 -7.59 -15.54 1.29
N LEU A 360 -7.34 -15.60 -0.01
CA LEU A 360 -7.36 -14.41 -0.87
C LEU A 360 -8.77 -13.78 -0.88
N ASN A 361 -8.84 -12.46 -0.78
CA ASN A 361 -10.09 -11.69 -0.70
C ASN A 361 -10.99 -12.06 0.48
N THR A 362 -10.45 -12.72 1.52
CA THR A 362 -11.18 -13.01 2.76
C THR A 362 -10.83 -12.00 3.85
N THR A 363 -11.74 -11.83 4.82
CA THR A 363 -11.45 -11.08 6.05
C THR A 363 -11.06 -12.06 7.14
N LYS A 364 -9.90 -11.83 7.75
CA LYS A 364 -9.46 -12.56 8.94
C LYS A 364 -9.61 -11.68 10.17
N GLU A 365 -10.13 -12.26 11.23
CA GLU A 365 -10.30 -11.62 12.54
C GLU A 365 -9.26 -12.16 13.53
N ASP A 366 -8.77 -11.29 14.41
CA ASP A 366 -8.11 -11.69 15.64
C ASP A 366 -8.90 -11.15 16.84
N LYS A 367 -9.51 -12.07 17.60
CA LYS A 367 -10.23 -11.72 18.83
C LYS A 367 -9.31 -11.21 19.93
N GLY A 368 -8.04 -11.63 19.91
CA GLY A 368 -6.98 -11.13 20.79
C GLY A 368 -6.39 -9.82 20.27
N TYR A 369 -5.41 -9.29 21.01
CA TYR A 369 -4.58 -8.18 20.53
C TYR A 369 -3.56 -8.71 19.52
N LEU A 370 -3.30 -7.91 18.48
CA LEU A 370 -2.35 -8.28 17.43
C LEU A 370 -1.04 -7.50 17.60
N SER A 371 0.00 -8.21 18.01
CA SER A 371 1.36 -7.67 18.08
C SER A 371 1.99 -7.61 16.69
N THR A 372 2.49 -6.44 16.31
CA THR A 372 3.11 -6.17 15.01
C THR A 372 4.34 -5.29 15.18
N SER A 373 5.23 -5.24 14.19
CA SER A 373 6.42 -4.40 14.20
C SER A 373 6.40 -3.39 13.06
N LEU A 374 7.01 -2.23 13.27
CA LEU A 374 7.35 -1.29 12.19
C LEU A 374 8.46 -1.85 11.27
N SER A 375 9.22 -2.86 11.70
CA SER A 375 10.29 -3.48 10.93
C SER A 375 9.91 -4.87 10.41
N SER A 376 10.30 -5.16 9.17
CA SER A 376 10.19 -6.49 8.54
C SER A 376 11.40 -7.39 8.79
N GLU A 377 12.39 -6.92 9.56
CA GLU A 377 13.60 -7.67 9.90
C GLU A 377 13.26 -9.07 10.46
N ASN A 378 13.99 -10.08 10.02
CA ASN A 378 13.85 -11.44 10.54
C ASN A 378 14.70 -11.60 11.81
N LEU A 379 14.03 -11.79 12.94
CA LEU A 379 14.69 -12.11 14.21
C LEU A 379 14.86 -13.64 14.36
N SER A 380 15.87 -14.06 15.12
CA SER A 380 16.17 -15.49 15.35
C SER A 380 14.94 -16.28 15.86
N ALA A 381 14.12 -15.67 16.72
CA ALA A 381 12.88 -16.24 17.25
C ALA A 381 11.82 -16.54 16.16
N PHE A 382 11.92 -15.91 14.99
CA PHE A 382 10.98 -16.07 13.87
C PHE A 382 11.43 -17.12 12.85
N GLY A 383 12.59 -17.76 13.08
CA GLY A 383 13.12 -18.84 12.22
C GLY A 383 12.13 -19.90 11.73
N PRO A 384 11.19 -20.42 12.57
CA PRO A 384 10.22 -21.43 12.14
C PRO A 384 8.95 -20.86 11.48
N ARG A 385 8.72 -19.55 11.52
CA ARG A 385 7.53 -18.88 10.97
C ARG A 385 7.54 -18.98 9.45
N LYS A 386 6.42 -19.34 8.81
CA LYS A 386 6.35 -19.57 7.35
C LYS A 386 5.61 -18.48 6.59
N PHE A 387 4.88 -17.65 7.31
CA PHE A 387 4.08 -16.57 6.78
C PHE A 387 4.59 -15.22 7.31
N ILE A 388 4.52 -14.20 6.47
CA ILE A 388 4.87 -12.81 6.81
C ILE A 388 3.64 -11.99 6.44
N LEU A 389 2.93 -11.50 7.44
CA LEU A 389 1.90 -10.49 7.23
C LEU A 389 2.58 -9.14 6.97
N ARG A 390 2.23 -8.48 5.87
CA ARG A 390 2.53 -7.07 5.57
C ARG A 390 1.22 -6.30 5.56
N LEU A 391 0.92 -5.68 6.70
CA LEU A 391 -0.38 -5.09 7.02
C LEU A 391 -0.37 -3.60 6.72
N GLN A 392 -1.23 -3.14 5.82
CA GLN A 392 -1.57 -1.73 5.70
C GLN A 392 -2.48 -1.36 6.87
N ALA A 393 -2.02 -0.44 7.72
CA ALA A 393 -2.77 0.12 8.82
C ALA A 393 -3.11 1.57 8.49
N PRO A 394 -4.32 1.86 8.00
CA PRO A 394 -4.67 3.22 7.64
C PRO A 394 -4.71 4.12 8.88
N LYS A 395 -4.56 5.42 8.67
CA LYS A 395 -4.73 6.44 9.70
C LYS A 395 -6.01 6.22 10.50
N GLY A 396 -5.93 6.35 11.83
CA GLY A 396 -7.06 6.09 12.72
C GLY A 396 -7.19 4.63 13.18
N THR A 397 -6.35 3.71 12.70
CA THR A 397 -6.27 2.35 13.25
C THR A 397 -6.01 2.40 14.76
N LYS A 398 -6.77 1.62 15.52
CA LYS A 398 -6.69 1.53 16.98
C LYS A 398 -5.47 0.71 17.39
N GLY A 399 -4.44 1.40 17.87
CA GLY A 399 -3.19 0.78 18.29
C GLY A 399 -2.17 1.83 18.71
N ALA A 400 -1.13 1.40 19.40
CA ALA A 400 -0.09 2.29 19.91
C ALA A 400 1.31 1.67 19.84
N TYR A 401 2.32 2.54 19.78
CA TYR A 401 3.72 2.16 19.83
C TYR A 401 4.14 1.87 21.27
N ILE A 402 4.09 0.61 21.68
CA ILE A 402 4.25 0.23 23.09
C ILE A 402 5.69 0.35 23.59
N ASN A 403 6.67 0.35 22.67
CA ASN A 403 8.07 0.67 22.96
C ASN A 403 8.25 2.07 23.58
N ALA A 404 7.31 3.00 23.40
CA ALA A 404 7.34 4.31 24.07
C ALA A 404 7.22 4.23 25.60
N LEU A 405 6.76 3.11 26.17
CA LEU A 405 6.65 2.92 27.62
C LEU A 405 8.01 2.73 28.31
N GLY A 406 9.06 2.42 27.55
CA GLY A 406 10.38 2.05 28.06
C GLY A 406 10.42 0.64 28.66
N GLY A 407 11.62 0.06 28.80
CA GLY A 407 11.82 -1.25 29.42
C GLY A 407 11.47 -2.48 28.55
N PHE A 408 10.86 -2.28 27.39
CA PHE A 408 10.59 -3.32 26.39
C PHE A 408 11.59 -3.17 25.22
N GLY A 409 12.18 -4.29 24.81
CA GLY A 409 13.32 -4.35 23.88
C GLY A 409 13.03 -3.77 22.48
N SER A 410 14.03 -3.80 21.61
CA SER A 410 14.12 -3.11 20.30
C SER A 410 13.13 -3.54 19.20
N GLU A 411 12.00 -4.18 19.52
CA GLU A 411 11.10 -4.80 18.53
C GLU A 411 10.24 -3.80 17.73
N LYS A 412 10.32 -2.50 18.05
CA LYS A 412 9.61 -1.42 17.34
C LYS A 412 8.12 -1.74 17.23
N GLU A 413 7.53 -2.18 18.34
CA GLU A 413 6.22 -2.83 18.37
C GLU A 413 5.07 -1.82 18.32
N ILE A 414 4.13 -2.09 17.41
CA ILE A 414 2.79 -1.51 17.38
C ILE A 414 1.82 -2.59 17.84
N LEU A 415 1.20 -2.38 18.99
CA LEU A 415 0.16 -3.25 19.50
C LEU A 415 -1.20 -2.76 18.99
N VAL A 416 -1.87 -3.59 18.19
CA VAL A 416 -3.19 -3.29 17.64
C VAL A 416 -4.27 -3.81 18.58
N ASP A 417 -5.33 -3.02 18.77
CA ASP A 417 -6.43 -3.34 19.68
C ASP A 417 -7.12 -4.66 19.31
N LYS A 418 -7.75 -5.29 20.31
CA LYS A 418 -8.40 -6.59 20.17
C LYS A 418 -9.60 -6.54 19.24
N GLY A 419 -9.93 -7.67 18.61
CA GLY A 419 -11.05 -7.76 17.66
C GLY A 419 -10.73 -7.08 16.32
N SER A 420 -9.46 -6.89 16.01
CA SER A 420 -9.01 -6.34 14.73
C SER A 420 -9.39 -7.29 13.59
N LYS A 421 -9.72 -6.69 12.44
CA LYS A 421 -10.05 -7.40 11.21
C LYS A 421 -9.19 -6.84 10.09
N TYR A 422 -8.71 -7.72 9.22
CA TYR A 422 -8.00 -7.31 8.00
C TYR A 422 -8.48 -8.11 6.81
N HIS A 423 -8.56 -7.45 5.66
CA HIS A 423 -8.80 -8.07 4.36
C HIS A 423 -7.48 -8.54 3.77
N ILE A 424 -7.43 -9.73 3.16
CA ILE A 424 -6.22 -10.26 2.52
C ILE A 424 -6.24 -9.90 1.03
N ASP A 425 -5.32 -9.02 0.63
CA ASP A 425 -5.33 -8.32 -0.66
C ASP A 425 -4.58 -9.11 -1.75
N LYS A 426 -3.40 -9.65 -1.40
CA LYS A 426 -2.60 -10.50 -2.29
C LYS A 426 -1.60 -11.34 -1.52
N ILE A 427 -1.15 -12.42 -2.16
CA ILE A 427 -0.15 -13.33 -1.60
C ILE A 427 0.99 -13.48 -2.62
N THR A 428 2.23 -13.34 -2.15
CA THR A 428 3.43 -13.49 -2.98
C THR A 428 4.48 -14.31 -2.27
N GLU A 429 5.43 -14.84 -3.03
CA GLU A 429 6.50 -15.67 -2.49
C GLU A 429 7.79 -14.87 -2.24
N VAL A 430 8.58 -15.33 -1.28
CA VAL A 430 9.97 -14.90 -1.05
C VAL A 430 10.78 -16.06 -0.51
N ILE A 431 12.08 -16.10 -0.84
CA ILE A 431 13.02 -17.07 -0.27
C ILE A 431 13.93 -16.32 0.71
N VAL A 432 13.81 -16.62 2.00
CA VAL A 432 14.63 -16.02 3.06
C VAL A 432 15.49 -17.11 3.68
N SER A 433 16.82 -16.94 3.64
CA SER A 433 17.79 -17.92 4.15
C SER A 433 17.53 -19.34 3.61
N GLY A 434 17.27 -19.45 2.30
CA GLY A 434 16.99 -20.72 1.61
C GLY A 434 15.59 -21.31 1.89
N LYS A 435 14.75 -20.65 2.68
CA LYS A 435 13.40 -21.13 3.01
C LYS A 435 12.34 -20.30 2.28
N LYS A 436 11.47 -20.97 1.55
CA LYS A 436 10.28 -20.36 0.95
C LYS A 436 9.31 -19.87 2.04
N ARG A 437 8.80 -18.66 1.87
CA ARG A 437 7.81 -17.99 2.73
C ARG A 437 6.73 -17.34 1.87
N TYR A 438 5.55 -17.12 2.46
CA TYR A 438 4.53 -16.26 1.85
C TYR A 438 4.50 -14.89 2.52
N VAL A 439 4.58 -13.84 1.71
CA VAL A 439 4.24 -12.47 2.09
C VAL A 439 2.77 -12.28 1.77
N ILE A 440 2.00 -12.00 2.81
CA ILE A 440 0.55 -11.84 2.75
C ILE A 440 0.29 -10.35 2.97
N ASP A 441 -0.03 -9.67 1.89
CA ASP A 441 -0.47 -8.28 1.94
C ASP A 441 -1.92 -8.26 2.39
N ALA A 442 -2.20 -7.42 3.38
CA ALA A 442 -3.52 -7.29 3.96
C ALA A 442 -3.76 -5.86 4.46
N THR A 443 -5.01 -5.43 4.50
CA THR A 443 -5.40 -4.09 4.93
C THR A 443 -6.34 -4.17 6.13
N PHE A 444 -6.02 -3.47 7.22
CA PHE A 444 -6.92 -3.38 8.36
C PHE A 444 -8.24 -2.71 7.97
N LEU A 445 -9.34 -3.29 8.44
CA LEU A 445 -10.66 -2.69 8.36
C LEU A 445 -10.83 -1.75 9.56
N ILE A 446 -11.03 -0.46 9.28
CA ILE A 446 -11.33 0.53 10.31
C ILE A 446 -12.83 0.45 10.60
N ASN A 447 -13.17 0.18 11.87
CA ASN A 447 -14.53 0.14 12.39
C ASN A 447 -14.95 1.47 13.00
#